data_AF-A0A378NTG0-F1
#
_entry.id   AF-A0A378NTG0-F1
#
_cell.length_a   1.000
_cell.length_b   1.000
_cell.length_c   1.000
_cell.angle_alpha   90.00
_cell.angle_beta   90.00
_cell.angle_gamma   90.00
#
_symmetry.space_group_name_H-M   'P 1'
#
loop_
_entity.id
_entity.type
_entity.pdbx_description
1 polymer ?
#
loop_
_entity_poly.entity_id
_entity_poly.type
_entity_poly.pdbx_seq_one_letter_code
_entity_poly.pdbx_strand_id
1 'polypeptide(L)'
;MIKKATSKDLMDILENTQSSVSEIKNNIDTIQKGIENRLTVIKNIQEYNNNELYSIEESFNKMSNDNNTIVLKRMDLYGTYDVYGNAIHPSFLKTPIDIFNLNSITGKIFKNNMNVTINNITKLEYTNMLKHDSIADKRIVFNEYESPDISIEIEINPNDLLGSTKFNTIEILPYISGSFDINSIEIYTIQDHYTNSKSPSIVIANTIQSVGSSRFLLEDTIDLWKIKFNIHINYINASNLYPFGFKHIYFFNGNYNPNSNIIFKVTKDKYIDWISEDIIVHSQNGRYESTCTDENIKLYMNYTSGVLSYEISTSKGLTQNLLNRNVKEFWVSLPIDKSIYSITFKEISKR
;
A
#
# COMPACT_ATOMS: atom_id res chain seq x y z
N MET A 1 -41.01 -44.09 -33.79
CA MET A 1 -41.82 -42.89 -34.07
C MET A 1 -41.05 -41.67 -33.57
N ILE A 2 -40.53 -40.84 -34.47
CA ILE A 2 -39.98 -39.53 -34.08
C ILE A 2 -41.20 -38.62 -33.87
N LYS A 3 -41.43 -38.16 -32.63
CA LYS A 3 -42.50 -37.20 -32.32
C LYS A 3 -42.23 -35.94 -33.14
N LYS A 4 -43.15 -35.57 -34.04
CA LYS A 4 -43.09 -34.28 -34.74
C LYS A 4 -43.22 -33.16 -33.72
N ALA A 5 -42.21 -32.30 -33.64
CA ALA A 5 -42.27 -31.08 -32.83
C ALA A 5 -43.48 -30.26 -33.26
N THR A 6 -44.27 -29.81 -32.29
CA THR A 6 -45.41 -28.94 -32.56
C THR A 6 -44.93 -27.53 -32.87
N SER A 7 -45.76 -26.70 -33.52
CA SER A 7 -45.42 -25.29 -33.79
C SER A 7 -45.10 -24.51 -32.51
N LYS A 8 -45.66 -24.93 -31.36
CA LYS A 8 -45.34 -24.36 -30.06
C LYS A 8 -43.93 -24.77 -29.60
N ASP A 9 -43.58 -26.05 -29.71
CA ASP A 9 -42.22 -26.52 -29.36
C ASP A 9 -41.15 -25.80 -30.20
N LEU A 10 -41.43 -25.53 -31.47
CA LEU A 10 -40.54 -24.76 -32.36
C LEU A 10 -40.44 -23.28 -31.96
N MET A 11 -41.55 -22.65 -31.56
CA MET A 11 -41.55 -21.28 -31.04
C MET A 11 -40.78 -21.17 -29.73
N ASP A 12 -41.01 -22.08 -28.79
CA ASP A 12 -40.30 -22.11 -27.50
C ASP A 12 -38.78 -22.32 -27.70
N ILE A 13 -38.38 -23.15 -28.68
CA ILE A 13 -36.96 -23.30 -29.05
C ILE A 13 -36.40 -22.01 -29.65
N LEU A 14 -37.15 -21.32 -30.52
CA LEU A 14 -36.71 -20.05 -31.11
C LEU A 14 -36.56 -18.95 -30.06
N GLU A 15 -37.52 -18.81 -29.13
CA GLU A 15 -37.47 -17.84 -28.03
C GLU A 15 -36.29 -18.12 -27.08
N ASN A 16 -36.06 -19.39 -26.73
CA ASN A 16 -34.91 -19.78 -25.93
C ASN A 16 -33.60 -19.49 -26.64
N THR A 17 -33.51 -19.79 -27.94
CA THR A 17 -32.32 -19.51 -28.75
C THR A 17 -32.06 -18.01 -28.83
N GLN A 18 -33.09 -17.19 -29.02
CA GLN A 18 -32.98 -15.73 -29.07
C GLN A 18 -32.54 -15.14 -27.73
N SER A 19 -33.04 -15.67 -26.61
CA SER A 19 -32.59 -15.33 -25.27
C SER A 19 -31.11 -15.68 -25.07
N SER A 20 -30.69 -16.90 -25.42
CA SER A 20 -29.29 -17.33 -25.32
C SER A 20 -28.35 -16.50 -26.21
N VAL A 21 -28.75 -16.15 -27.43
CA VAL A 21 -27.97 -15.27 -28.32
C VAL A 21 -27.81 -13.88 -27.71
N SER A 22 -28.86 -13.34 -27.11
CA SER A 22 -28.81 -12.03 -26.44
C SER A 22 -27.88 -12.07 -25.22
N GLU A 23 -27.92 -13.15 -24.43
CA GLU A 23 -27.01 -13.37 -23.30
C GLU A 23 -25.55 -13.48 -23.76
N ILE A 24 -25.27 -14.25 -24.82
CA ILE A 24 -23.93 -14.36 -25.42
C ILE A 24 -23.44 -12.98 -25.87
N LYS A 25 -24.29 -12.18 -26.54
CA LYS A 25 -23.91 -10.84 -26.99
C LYS A 25 -23.55 -9.93 -25.81
N ASN A 26 -24.38 -9.91 -24.76
CA ASN A 26 -24.10 -9.15 -23.54
C ASN A 26 -22.80 -9.60 -22.86
N ASN A 27 -22.52 -10.91 -22.86
CA ASN A 27 -21.26 -11.46 -22.34
C ASN A 27 -20.06 -11.01 -23.18
N ILE A 28 -20.18 -11.02 -24.51
CA ILE A 28 -19.14 -10.52 -25.43
C ILE A 28 -18.87 -9.04 -25.18
N ASP A 29 -19.90 -8.21 -25.10
CA ASP A 29 -19.77 -6.76 -24.86
C ASP A 29 -19.08 -6.48 -23.51
N THR A 30 -19.40 -7.28 -22.48
CA THR A 30 -18.78 -7.20 -21.16
C THR A 30 -17.30 -7.62 -21.20
N ILE A 31 -16.97 -8.67 -21.94
CA ILE A 31 -15.59 -9.12 -22.14
C ILE A 31 -14.79 -8.05 -22.89
N GLN A 32 -15.34 -7.50 -23.96
CA GLN A 32 -14.69 -6.47 -24.76
C GLN A 32 -14.36 -5.23 -23.91
N LYS A 33 -15.33 -4.68 -23.18
CA LYS A 33 -15.09 -3.56 -22.24
C LYS A 33 -14.04 -3.90 -21.19
N GLY A 34 -14.04 -5.14 -20.68
CA GLY A 34 -13.03 -5.62 -19.75
C GLY A 34 -11.61 -5.66 -20.34
N ILE A 35 -11.49 -6.05 -21.62
CA ILE A 35 -10.21 -6.06 -22.36
C ILE A 35 -9.74 -4.63 -22.62
N GLU A 36 -10.63 -3.75 -23.07
CA GLU A 36 -10.33 -2.34 -23.32
C GLU A 36 -9.79 -1.66 -22.05
N ASN A 37 -10.47 -1.82 -20.91
CA ASN A 37 -9.99 -1.28 -19.63
C ASN A 37 -8.62 -1.83 -19.23
N ARG A 38 -8.34 -3.13 -19.47
CA ARG A 38 -7.01 -3.74 -19.22
C ARG A 38 -5.94 -3.12 -20.10
N LEU A 39 -6.24 -2.91 -21.38
CA LEU A 39 -5.30 -2.30 -22.33
C LEU A 39 -4.99 -0.85 -21.94
N THR A 40 -5.99 -0.08 -21.53
CA THR A 40 -5.80 1.29 -21.02
C THR A 40 -4.87 1.30 -19.80
N VAL A 41 -5.08 0.40 -18.84
CA VAL A 41 -4.19 0.26 -17.68
C VAL A 41 -2.76 -0.08 -18.12
N ILE A 42 -2.59 -1.08 -19.00
CA ILE A 42 -1.26 -1.53 -19.46
C ILE A 42 -0.53 -0.38 -20.17
N LYS A 43 -1.21 0.34 -21.06
CA LYS A 43 -0.63 1.47 -21.80
C LYS A 43 -0.09 2.53 -20.84
N ASN A 44 -0.91 2.97 -19.89
CA ASN A 44 -0.50 4.01 -18.92
C ASN A 44 0.63 3.53 -17.99
N ILE A 45 0.63 2.25 -17.56
CA ILE A 45 1.73 1.68 -16.78
C ILE A 45 3.04 1.68 -17.59
N GLN A 46 2.99 1.24 -18.85
CA GLN A 46 4.18 1.19 -19.70
C GLN A 46 4.75 2.58 -19.96
N GLU A 47 3.88 3.54 -20.25
CA GLU A 47 4.27 4.93 -20.47
C GLU A 47 4.90 5.54 -19.22
N TYR A 48 4.27 5.40 -18.05
CA TYR A 48 4.82 5.86 -16.78
C TYR A 48 6.19 5.23 -16.47
N ASN A 49 6.30 3.91 -16.58
CA ASN A 49 7.55 3.21 -16.30
C ASN A 49 8.68 3.64 -17.23
N ASN A 50 8.40 3.88 -18.51
CA ASN A 50 9.40 4.39 -19.45
C ASN A 50 9.90 5.78 -19.04
N ASN A 51 8.99 6.67 -18.62
CA ASN A 51 9.36 8.01 -18.14
C ASN A 51 10.22 7.93 -16.87
N GLU A 52 9.85 7.07 -15.92
CA GLU A 52 10.62 6.87 -14.68
C GLU A 52 12.00 6.24 -14.93
N LEU A 53 12.12 5.32 -15.89
CA LEU A 53 13.40 4.71 -16.24
C LEU A 53 14.42 5.76 -16.69
N TYR A 54 14.02 6.72 -17.53
CA TYR A 54 14.91 7.82 -17.93
C TYR A 54 15.36 8.66 -16.74
N SER A 55 14.45 8.98 -15.81
CA SER A 55 14.77 9.72 -14.57
C SER A 55 15.75 8.95 -13.67
N ILE A 56 15.59 7.63 -13.57
CA ILE A 56 16.49 6.75 -12.80
C ILE A 56 17.87 6.70 -13.45
N GLU A 57 17.97 6.50 -14.77
CA GLU A 57 19.25 6.47 -15.49
C GLU A 57 20.03 7.78 -15.31
N GLU A 58 19.34 8.92 -15.40
CA GLU A 58 19.97 10.23 -15.17
C GLU A 58 20.48 10.37 -13.72
N SER A 59 19.71 9.88 -12.75
CA SER A 59 20.08 9.90 -11.33
C SER A 59 21.22 8.95 -11.00
N PHE A 60 21.23 7.75 -11.60
CA PHE A 60 22.26 6.74 -11.38
C PHE A 60 23.63 7.20 -11.88
N ASN A 61 23.65 7.92 -13.01
CA ASN A 61 24.87 8.54 -13.53
C ASN A 61 25.43 9.67 -12.64
N LYS A 62 24.63 10.20 -11.70
CA LYS A 62 25.02 11.27 -10.76
C LYS A 62 25.36 10.76 -9.36
N MET A 63 25.04 9.51 -9.00
CA MET A 63 25.29 8.98 -7.65
C MET A 63 26.71 8.42 -7.51
N SER A 64 27.45 8.93 -6.52
CA SER A 64 28.69 8.30 -6.05
C SER A 64 28.38 7.07 -5.17
N ASN A 65 29.37 6.18 -5.01
CA ASN A 65 29.29 4.97 -4.16
C ASN A 65 29.11 5.25 -2.64
N ASP A 66 28.93 6.51 -2.21
CA ASP A 66 28.79 6.91 -0.81
C ASP A 66 27.33 7.05 -0.35
N ASN A 67 26.45 6.13 -0.76
CA ASN A 67 25.08 6.18 -0.30
C ASN A 67 24.98 5.69 1.17
N ASN A 68 24.56 6.57 2.07
CA ASN A 68 24.22 6.23 3.46
C ASN A 68 22.75 5.83 3.63
N THR A 69 21.97 5.85 2.54
CA THR A 69 20.60 5.35 2.51
C THR A 69 20.57 3.83 2.37
N ILE A 70 19.91 3.20 3.33
CA ILE A 70 19.56 1.79 3.35
C ILE A 70 18.11 1.65 2.91
N VAL A 71 17.88 1.04 1.74
CA VAL A 71 16.54 0.63 1.29
C VAL A 71 16.30 -0.78 1.80
N LEU A 72 15.41 -0.92 2.79
CA LEU A 72 15.34 -2.14 3.61
C LEU A 72 14.99 -3.38 2.77
N LYS A 73 14.07 -3.27 1.81
CA LYS A 73 13.68 -4.38 0.92
C LYS A 73 14.80 -4.90 0.02
N ARG A 74 15.88 -4.14 -0.19
CA ARG A 74 17.00 -4.54 -1.06
C ARG A 74 18.11 -5.27 -0.32
N MET A 75 17.90 -5.62 0.95
CA MET A 75 18.93 -6.23 1.79
C MET A 75 18.47 -7.55 2.39
N ASP A 76 19.43 -8.35 2.83
CA ASP A 76 19.16 -9.49 3.69
C ASP A 76 18.79 -9.00 5.08
N LEU A 77 17.59 -9.38 5.51
CA LEU A 77 17.02 -8.98 6.79
C LEU A 77 16.79 -10.20 7.66
N TYR A 78 17.05 -10.03 8.94
CA TYR A 78 16.78 -11.01 9.99
C TYR A 78 15.81 -10.40 11.01
N GLY A 79 15.23 -11.22 11.88
CA GLY A 79 14.28 -10.77 12.91
C GLY A 79 12.85 -11.21 12.63
N THR A 80 11.90 -10.54 13.27
CA THR A 80 10.47 -10.86 13.18
C THR A 80 9.72 -9.67 12.60
N TYR A 81 9.32 -9.79 11.33
CA TYR A 81 8.67 -8.73 10.58
C TYR A 81 7.84 -9.34 9.44
N ASP A 82 6.95 -8.54 8.87
CA ASP A 82 6.25 -8.88 7.63
C ASP A 82 6.56 -7.82 6.56
N VAL A 83 6.28 -8.17 5.31
CA VAL A 83 6.53 -7.31 4.16
C VAL A 83 5.27 -7.20 3.32
N TYR A 84 4.98 -5.98 2.87
CA TYR A 84 3.97 -5.73 1.87
C TYR A 84 4.44 -4.63 0.91
N GLY A 85 4.40 -4.91 -0.40
CA GLY A 85 4.93 -3.97 -1.37
C GLY A 85 6.41 -3.70 -1.10
N ASN A 86 6.79 -2.43 -0.96
CA ASN A 86 8.14 -2.02 -0.58
C ASN A 86 8.30 -1.68 0.91
N ALA A 87 7.21 -1.79 1.68
CA ALA A 87 7.21 -1.52 3.11
C ALA A 87 7.55 -2.77 3.91
N ILE A 88 8.32 -2.56 4.96
CA ILE A 88 8.48 -3.52 6.06
C ILE A 88 7.67 -3.01 7.22
N HIS A 89 6.95 -3.89 7.87
CA HIS A 89 6.06 -3.51 8.97
C HIS A 89 6.07 -4.61 10.05
N PRO A 90 5.50 -4.33 11.23
CA PRO A 90 5.38 -5.31 12.29
C PRO A 90 4.67 -6.57 11.79
N SER A 91 5.16 -7.74 12.22
CA SER A 91 4.51 -9.01 11.89
C SER A 91 3.13 -9.09 12.54
N PHE A 92 2.18 -9.74 11.86
CA PHE A 92 0.91 -10.07 12.49
C PHE A 92 1.02 -11.34 13.34
N LEU A 93 0.46 -11.31 14.56
CA LEU A 93 0.38 -12.51 15.42
C LEU A 93 -0.55 -13.58 14.83
N LYS A 94 -1.53 -13.17 14.02
CA LYS A 94 -2.52 -14.00 13.33
C LYS A 94 -2.89 -13.34 12.02
N THR A 95 -3.37 -14.11 11.04
CA THR A 95 -3.87 -13.55 9.79
C THR A 95 -4.89 -12.44 10.06
N PRO A 96 -4.65 -11.21 9.55
CA PRO A 96 -5.58 -10.11 9.76
C PRO A 96 -6.93 -10.37 9.11
N ILE A 97 -7.99 -9.76 9.65
CA ILE A 97 -9.35 -9.87 9.14
C ILE A 97 -9.66 -8.66 8.26
N ASP A 98 -10.03 -8.90 7.02
CA ASP A 98 -10.54 -7.85 6.11
C ASP A 98 -11.98 -7.50 6.47
N ILE A 99 -12.25 -6.24 6.78
CA ILE A 99 -13.59 -5.81 7.20
C ILE A 99 -14.61 -5.91 6.07
N PHE A 100 -14.18 -5.89 4.79
CA PHE A 100 -15.07 -5.94 3.63
C PHE A 100 -15.11 -7.33 2.97
N ASN A 101 -14.18 -8.23 3.28
CA ASN A 101 -14.11 -9.56 2.67
C ASN A 101 -14.11 -10.68 3.72
N LEU A 102 -15.26 -11.32 3.89
CA LEU A 102 -15.44 -12.46 4.80
C LEU A 102 -14.67 -13.68 4.30
N ASN A 103 -14.00 -14.37 5.23
CA ASN A 103 -13.45 -15.69 4.99
C ASN A 103 -14.56 -16.74 5.09
N SER A 104 -14.76 -17.53 4.04
CA SER A 104 -15.61 -18.73 4.05
C SER A 104 -14.83 -19.95 3.55
N ILE A 105 -15.41 -21.14 3.74
CA ILE A 105 -14.81 -22.42 3.31
C ILE A 105 -14.63 -22.45 1.78
N THR A 106 -15.53 -21.80 1.02
CA THR A 106 -15.51 -21.75 -0.45
C THR A 106 -14.69 -20.59 -1.00
N GLY A 107 -14.12 -19.75 -0.15
CA GLY A 107 -13.33 -18.58 -0.54
C GLY A 107 -13.81 -17.29 0.12
N LYS A 108 -13.33 -16.15 -0.40
CA LYS A 108 -13.66 -14.82 0.11
C LYS A 108 -15.03 -14.37 -0.41
N ILE A 109 -15.82 -13.75 0.46
CA ILE A 109 -17.13 -13.18 0.13
C ILE A 109 -17.10 -11.68 0.43
N PHE A 110 -17.37 -10.85 -0.57
CA PHE A 110 -17.44 -9.40 -0.40
C PHE A 110 -18.75 -8.97 0.28
N LYS A 111 -18.64 -8.12 1.29
CA LYS A 111 -19.78 -7.50 1.97
C LYS A 111 -20.17 -6.24 1.22
N ASN A 112 -21.30 -6.26 0.52
CA ASN A 112 -21.75 -5.11 -0.25
C ASN A 112 -22.62 -4.17 0.60
N ASN A 113 -22.06 -3.59 1.66
CA ASN A 113 -22.77 -2.72 2.61
C ASN A 113 -22.19 -1.29 2.69
N MET A 114 -21.49 -0.87 1.63
CA MET A 114 -20.87 0.44 1.52
C MET A 114 -21.16 1.09 0.17
N ASN A 115 -21.10 2.41 0.15
CA ASN A 115 -21.04 3.21 -1.07
C ASN A 115 -19.63 3.73 -1.27
N VAL A 116 -19.17 3.72 -2.53
CA VAL A 116 -17.90 4.32 -2.92
C VAL A 116 -18.17 5.46 -3.89
N THR A 117 -17.67 6.62 -3.56
CA THR A 117 -17.85 7.88 -4.29
C THR A 117 -16.48 8.38 -4.73
N ILE A 118 -16.31 8.65 -6.01
CA ILE A 118 -15.10 9.31 -6.54
C ILE A 118 -15.52 10.63 -7.16
N ASN A 119 -14.91 11.74 -6.74
CA ASN A 119 -15.22 13.09 -7.21
C ASN A 119 -16.74 13.40 -7.18
N ASN A 120 -17.39 13.08 -6.06
CA ASN A 120 -18.83 13.25 -5.82
C ASN A 120 -19.75 12.39 -6.70
N ILE A 121 -19.21 11.43 -7.46
CA ILE A 121 -19.99 10.48 -8.26
C ILE A 121 -19.95 9.12 -7.58
N THR A 122 -21.09 8.65 -7.11
CA THR A 122 -21.24 7.30 -6.53
C THR A 122 -21.52 6.28 -7.63
N LYS A 123 -20.75 5.19 -7.66
CA LYS A 123 -21.00 4.07 -8.58
C LYS A 123 -20.71 2.74 -7.92
N LEU A 124 -21.54 1.74 -8.20
CA LEU A 124 -21.34 0.37 -7.72
C LEU A 124 -20.01 -0.22 -8.21
N GLU A 125 -19.56 0.15 -9.41
CA GLU A 125 -18.30 -0.36 -9.98
C GLU A 125 -17.08 -0.01 -9.11
N TYR A 126 -17.11 1.12 -8.39
CA TYR A 126 -16.01 1.54 -7.54
C TYR A 126 -15.81 0.63 -6.33
N THR A 127 -16.85 -0.10 -5.88
CA THR A 127 -16.72 -1.11 -4.80
C THR A 127 -15.75 -2.23 -5.16
N ASN A 128 -15.45 -2.46 -6.45
CA ASN A 128 -14.48 -3.47 -6.85
C ASN A 128 -13.07 -3.20 -6.30
N MET A 129 -12.71 -1.96 -5.97
CA MET A 129 -11.44 -1.68 -5.29
C MET A 129 -11.39 -2.27 -3.88
N LEU A 130 -12.54 -2.52 -3.25
CA LEU A 130 -12.64 -3.09 -1.90
C LEU A 130 -12.79 -4.62 -1.93
N LYS A 131 -13.09 -5.22 -3.08
CA LYS A 131 -13.20 -6.68 -3.23
C LYS A 131 -11.83 -7.34 -3.12
N HIS A 132 -11.76 -8.49 -2.46
CA HIS A 132 -10.54 -9.32 -2.42
C HIS A 132 -10.16 -9.82 -3.82
N ASP A 133 -8.86 -9.92 -4.13
CA ASP A 133 -8.36 -10.27 -5.47
C ASP A 133 -8.76 -11.68 -5.93
N SER A 134 -9.06 -12.57 -4.99
CA SER A 134 -9.54 -13.94 -5.29
C SER A 134 -11.00 -14.00 -5.73
N ILE A 135 -11.75 -12.90 -5.65
CA ILE A 135 -13.17 -12.87 -6.01
C ILE A 135 -13.29 -12.78 -7.54
N ALA A 136 -13.90 -13.81 -8.15
CA ALA A 136 -13.85 -14.03 -9.60
C ALA A 136 -14.50 -12.91 -10.44
N ASP A 137 -15.54 -12.25 -9.93
CA ASP A 137 -16.25 -11.18 -10.62
C ASP A 137 -15.63 -9.78 -10.39
N LYS A 138 -14.53 -9.69 -9.62
CA LYS A 138 -13.85 -8.42 -9.36
C LYS A 138 -13.40 -7.77 -10.67
N ARG A 139 -13.81 -6.52 -10.87
CA ARG A 139 -13.47 -5.70 -12.05
C ARG A 139 -12.41 -4.65 -11.74
N ILE A 140 -11.83 -4.09 -12.80
CA ILE A 140 -10.83 -3.02 -12.73
C ILE A 140 -11.54 -1.71 -12.38
N VAL A 141 -10.99 -0.98 -11.41
CA VAL A 141 -11.36 0.40 -11.12
C VAL A 141 -10.18 1.28 -11.49
N PHE A 142 -10.22 1.82 -12.70
CA PHE A 142 -9.18 2.67 -13.25
C PHE A 142 -9.79 3.60 -14.29
N ASN A 143 -9.49 4.89 -14.18
CA ASN A 143 -10.07 5.93 -15.00
C ASN A 143 -9.00 6.97 -15.33
N GLU A 144 -9.21 7.70 -16.42
CA GLU A 144 -8.40 8.84 -16.83
C GLU A 144 -9.20 10.11 -16.56
N TYR A 145 -8.66 10.99 -15.72
CA TYR A 145 -9.37 12.17 -15.22
C TYR A 145 -8.86 13.44 -15.90
N GLU A 146 -9.70 14.46 -15.98
CA GLU A 146 -9.32 15.79 -16.50
C GLU A 146 -8.62 16.66 -15.44
N SER A 147 -8.76 16.29 -14.17
CA SER A 147 -8.19 17.01 -13.01
C SER A 147 -7.22 16.09 -12.25
N PRO A 148 -6.08 16.62 -11.76
CA PRO A 148 -5.13 15.84 -10.96
C PRO A 148 -5.66 15.51 -9.57
N ASP A 149 -6.51 16.37 -9.01
CA ASP A 149 -7.05 16.19 -7.66
C ASP A 149 -8.27 15.27 -7.67
N ILE A 150 -8.21 14.23 -6.84
CA ILE A 150 -9.27 13.22 -6.70
C ILE A 150 -9.62 13.03 -5.23
N SER A 151 -10.92 12.94 -4.95
CA SER A 151 -11.44 12.51 -3.66
C SER A 151 -12.11 11.15 -3.79
N ILE A 152 -11.65 10.17 -3.03
CA ILE A 152 -12.30 8.87 -2.87
C ILE A 152 -12.93 8.82 -1.49
N GLU A 153 -14.24 8.65 -1.42
CA GLU A 153 -15.00 8.47 -0.18
C GLU A 153 -15.59 7.06 -0.15
N ILE A 154 -15.39 6.36 0.95
CA ILE A 154 -15.98 5.05 1.24
C ILE A 154 -16.84 5.22 2.49
N GLU A 155 -18.14 5.03 2.36
CA GLU A 155 -19.11 5.17 3.45
C GLU A 155 -19.85 3.86 3.67
N ILE A 156 -19.77 3.32 4.89
CA ILE A 156 -20.47 2.12 5.33
C ILE A 156 -21.85 2.52 5.83
N ASN A 157 -22.88 1.74 5.50
CA ASN A 157 -24.22 1.93 6.06
C ASN A 157 -24.28 1.39 7.51
N PRO A 158 -24.39 2.23 8.55
CA PRO A 158 -24.39 1.77 9.94
C PRO A 158 -25.66 0.99 10.32
N ASN A 159 -26.71 1.08 9.49
CA ASN A 159 -27.96 0.34 9.70
C ASN A 159 -27.93 -1.08 9.10
N ASP A 160 -26.87 -1.43 8.35
CA ASP A 160 -26.70 -2.72 7.69
C ASP A 160 -25.26 -3.24 7.90
N LEU A 161 -24.94 -3.52 9.17
CA LEU A 161 -23.62 -4.02 9.55
C LEU A 161 -23.55 -5.54 9.43
N LEU A 162 -22.86 -6.02 8.40
CA LEU A 162 -22.50 -7.42 8.25
C LEU A 162 -21.14 -7.68 8.92
N GLY A 163 -21.14 -7.89 10.23
CA GLY A 163 -19.94 -8.16 11.03
C GLY A 163 -19.18 -6.89 11.45
N SER A 164 -17.91 -7.03 11.85
CA SER A 164 -17.14 -5.92 12.39
C SER A 164 -16.63 -4.97 11.30
N THR A 165 -16.71 -3.67 11.61
CA THR A 165 -16.15 -2.51 10.89
C THR A 165 -14.87 -1.97 11.54
N LYS A 166 -14.36 -2.68 12.57
CA LYS A 166 -13.16 -2.29 13.27
C LYS A 166 -11.93 -2.60 12.43
N PHE A 167 -11.03 -1.63 12.28
CA PHE A 167 -9.78 -1.78 11.54
C PHE A 167 -8.66 -0.96 12.20
N ASN A 168 -7.42 -1.35 11.96
CA ASN A 168 -6.23 -0.62 12.38
C ASN A 168 -5.11 -0.66 11.32
N THR A 169 -5.40 -1.21 10.15
CA THR A 169 -4.50 -1.24 9.02
C THR A 169 -5.24 -0.85 7.75
N ILE A 170 -4.65 0.01 6.94
CA ILE A 170 -5.09 0.29 5.56
C ILE A 170 -4.01 -0.25 4.63
N GLU A 171 -4.36 -1.14 3.72
CA GLU A 171 -3.47 -1.65 2.69
C GLU A 171 -3.94 -1.16 1.32
N ILE A 172 -3.02 -0.62 0.53
CA ILE A 172 -3.33 -0.13 -0.82
C ILE A 172 -2.42 -0.76 -1.85
N LEU A 173 -3.00 -1.03 -3.01
CA LEU A 173 -2.29 -1.44 -4.21
C LEU A 173 -2.76 -0.60 -5.39
N PRO A 174 -2.04 0.46 -5.76
CA PRO A 174 -2.38 1.24 -6.95
C PRO A 174 -2.05 0.48 -8.24
N TYR A 175 -2.71 0.82 -9.35
CA TYR A 175 -2.35 0.31 -10.67
C TYR A 175 -1.00 0.85 -11.15
N ILE A 176 -0.74 2.14 -10.90
CA ILE A 176 0.50 2.82 -11.23
C ILE A 176 1.12 3.27 -9.90
N SER A 177 2.14 2.53 -9.44
CA SER A 177 2.81 2.83 -8.18
C SER A 177 3.75 4.02 -8.35
N GLY A 178 3.72 4.99 -7.43
CA GLY A 178 4.56 6.19 -7.47
C GLY A 178 3.93 7.39 -8.17
N SER A 179 2.81 7.19 -8.89
CA SER A 179 2.25 8.21 -9.78
C SER A 179 1.37 9.26 -9.12
N PHE A 180 1.15 9.18 -7.81
CA PHE A 180 0.27 10.08 -7.06
C PHE A 180 0.75 10.25 -5.62
N ASP A 181 0.27 11.31 -5.00
CA ASP A 181 0.44 11.62 -3.59
C ASP A 181 -0.90 11.45 -2.86
N ILE A 182 -0.85 11.05 -1.59
CA ILE A 182 -2.01 11.15 -0.70
C ILE A 182 -1.82 12.41 0.13
N ASN A 183 -2.63 13.43 -0.15
CA ASN A 183 -2.59 14.71 0.57
C ASN A 183 -3.09 14.55 2.01
N SER A 184 -4.17 13.80 2.19
CA SER A 184 -4.66 13.44 3.51
C SER A 184 -5.58 12.22 3.48
N ILE A 185 -5.69 11.57 4.64
CA ILE A 185 -6.68 10.52 4.92
C ILE A 185 -7.54 11.00 6.08
N GLU A 186 -8.83 11.16 5.84
CA GLU A 186 -9.81 11.60 6.83
C GLU A 186 -10.69 10.42 7.22
N ILE A 187 -10.71 10.05 8.51
CA ILE A 187 -11.44 8.90 9.02
C ILE A 187 -12.52 9.37 10.00
N TYR A 188 -13.75 8.94 9.73
CA TYR A 188 -14.92 9.17 10.54
C TYR A 188 -15.37 7.84 11.16
N THR A 189 -15.64 7.88 12.45
CA THR A 189 -16.05 6.73 13.25
C THR A 189 -17.56 6.51 13.20
N ILE A 190 -18.02 5.33 13.60
CA ILE A 190 -19.46 5.08 13.85
C ILE A 190 -20.04 6.09 14.88
N GLN A 191 -19.25 6.56 15.84
CA GLN A 191 -19.70 7.60 16.77
C GLN A 191 -19.94 8.95 16.08
N ASP A 192 -19.15 9.29 15.07
CA ASP A 192 -19.35 10.51 14.27
C ASP A 192 -20.69 10.49 13.53
N HIS A 193 -21.12 9.32 13.04
CA HIS A 193 -22.43 9.14 12.43
C HIS A 193 -23.56 9.46 13.43
N TYR A 194 -23.52 8.85 14.61
CA TYR A 194 -24.57 9.04 15.62
C TYR A 194 -24.62 10.45 16.21
N THR A 195 -23.50 11.18 16.17
CA THR A 195 -23.42 12.58 16.62
C THR A 195 -23.62 13.59 15.50
N ASN A 196 -23.80 13.13 14.24
CA ASN A 196 -23.85 13.98 13.04
C ASN A 196 -22.61 14.90 12.92
N SER A 197 -21.43 14.41 13.30
CA SER A 197 -20.19 15.17 13.19
C SER A 197 -19.83 15.39 11.72
N LYS A 198 -19.50 16.63 11.37
CA LYS A 198 -18.98 16.99 10.04
C LYS A 198 -17.45 16.91 9.96
N SER A 199 -16.79 16.83 11.12
CA SER A 199 -15.34 16.77 11.22
C SER A 199 -14.89 15.32 11.42
N PRO A 200 -13.81 14.89 10.75
CA PRO A 200 -13.26 13.55 10.96
C PRO A 200 -12.70 13.41 12.38
N SER A 201 -12.91 12.24 12.98
CA SER A 201 -12.29 11.89 14.27
C SER A 201 -10.77 11.80 14.15
N ILE A 202 -10.26 11.31 13.02
CA ILE A 202 -8.84 11.06 12.80
C ILE A 202 -8.44 11.63 11.44
N VAL A 203 -7.32 12.35 11.40
CA VAL A 203 -6.76 12.92 10.17
C VAL A 203 -5.28 12.57 10.08
N ILE A 204 -4.91 11.87 9.02
CA ILE A 204 -3.51 11.71 8.62
C ILE A 204 -3.24 12.86 7.63
N ALA A 205 -2.67 13.96 8.14
CA ALA A 205 -2.57 15.23 7.43
C ALA A 205 -1.24 15.44 6.67
N ASN A 206 -0.26 14.57 6.86
CA ASN A 206 1.02 14.69 6.18
C ASN A 206 0.91 14.14 4.76
N THR A 207 1.29 14.94 3.76
CA THR A 207 1.33 14.48 2.37
C THR A 207 2.29 13.31 2.24
N ILE A 208 1.76 12.16 1.84
CA ILE A 208 2.54 10.97 1.54
C ILE A 208 2.86 11.03 0.05
N GLN A 209 4.12 11.30 -0.28
CA GLN A 209 4.57 11.49 -1.65
C GLN A 209 4.83 10.16 -2.36
N SER A 210 4.55 10.12 -3.67
CA SER A 210 4.90 9.04 -4.60
C SER A 210 4.47 7.67 -4.08
N VAL A 211 3.17 7.54 -3.79
CA VAL A 211 2.60 6.39 -3.11
C VAL A 211 2.64 5.15 -3.99
N GLY A 212 3.24 4.08 -3.46
CA GLY A 212 3.29 2.77 -4.09
C GLY A 212 2.37 1.75 -3.41
N SER A 213 2.74 0.47 -3.53
CA SER A 213 2.13 -0.58 -2.72
C SER A 213 2.55 -0.41 -1.26
N SER A 214 1.59 -0.10 -0.40
CA SER A 214 1.84 0.42 0.94
C SER A 214 0.81 -0.10 1.94
N ARG A 215 1.24 -0.21 3.19
CA ARG A 215 0.39 -0.55 4.32
C ARG A 215 0.53 0.53 5.39
N PHE A 216 -0.56 1.15 5.80
CA PHE A 216 -0.61 2.17 6.85
C PHE A 216 -1.14 1.53 8.12
N LEU A 217 -0.34 1.55 9.17
CA LEU A 217 -0.71 1.06 10.49
C LEU A 217 -1.17 2.23 11.34
N LEU A 218 -2.35 2.08 11.93
CA LEU A 218 -2.95 3.06 12.82
C LEU A 218 -2.61 2.68 14.26
N GLU A 219 -2.40 3.69 15.11
CA GLU A 219 -2.10 3.50 16.53
C GLU A 219 -3.26 2.79 17.24
N ASP A 220 -4.49 3.21 16.93
CA ASP A 220 -5.70 2.68 17.53
C ASP A 220 -6.52 1.84 16.54
N THR A 221 -7.32 0.93 17.11
CA THR A 221 -8.37 0.25 16.35
C THR A 221 -9.61 1.12 16.27
N ILE A 222 -10.00 1.47 15.05
CA ILE A 222 -11.07 2.43 14.74
C ILE A 222 -12.30 1.67 14.26
N ASP A 223 -13.48 2.07 14.73
CA ASP A 223 -14.75 1.59 14.21
C ASP A 223 -15.23 2.45 13.03
N LEU A 224 -15.04 1.96 11.80
CA LEU A 224 -15.20 2.75 10.58
C LEU A 224 -16.68 3.05 10.26
N TRP A 225 -17.02 4.32 10.09
CA TRP A 225 -18.22 4.74 9.36
C TRP A 225 -17.86 5.17 7.95
N LYS A 226 -16.91 6.12 7.84
CA LYS A 226 -16.56 6.74 6.57
C LYS A 226 -15.08 7.06 6.52
N ILE A 227 -14.47 6.89 5.35
CA ILE A 227 -13.09 7.30 5.12
C ILE A 227 -12.98 8.03 3.79
N LYS A 228 -12.18 9.09 3.76
CA LYS A 228 -11.92 9.89 2.58
C LYS A 228 -10.42 10.00 2.33
N PHE A 229 -10.01 9.62 1.12
CA PHE A 229 -8.67 9.83 0.61
C PHE A 229 -8.68 11.05 -0.31
N ASN A 230 -7.89 12.07 0.03
CA ASN A 230 -7.63 13.20 -0.84
C ASN A 230 -6.29 12.96 -1.56
N ILE A 231 -6.34 12.88 -2.87
CA ILE A 231 -5.25 12.40 -3.73
C ILE A 231 -4.89 13.48 -4.75
N HIS A 232 -3.59 13.65 -5.00
CA HIS A 232 -3.07 14.45 -6.11
C HIS A 232 -2.29 13.55 -7.06
N ILE A 233 -2.71 13.47 -8.33
CA ILE A 233 -2.04 12.66 -9.34
C ILE A 233 -0.91 13.47 -9.97
N ASN A 234 0.32 12.96 -9.85
CA ASN A 234 1.52 13.58 -10.41
C ASN A 234 1.75 13.20 -11.88
N TYR A 235 1.25 12.03 -12.28
CA TYR A 235 1.43 11.53 -13.65
C TYR A 235 0.30 12.01 -14.58
N ILE A 236 0.72 12.62 -15.68
CA ILE A 236 -0.15 12.96 -16.81
C ILE A 236 0.27 12.11 -18.03
N ASN A 237 -0.71 11.49 -18.68
CA ASN A 237 -0.43 10.64 -19.84
C ASN A 237 -0.31 11.45 -21.15
N ALA A 238 0.08 10.78 -22.22
CA ALA A 238 0.22 11.38 -23.56
C ALA A 238 -1.08 12.00 -24.12
N SER A 239 -2.24 11.62 -23.58
CA SER A 239 -3.55 12.22 -23.91
C SER A 239 -3.89 13.44 -23.05
N ASN A 240 -2.96 13.92 -22.21
CA ASN A 240 -3.14 15.02 -21.28
C ASN A 240 -4.24 14.77 -20.23
N LEU A 241 -4.40 13.51 -19.82
CA LEU A 241 -5.30 13.07 -18.74
C LEU A 241 -4.49 12.49 -17.58
N TYR A 242 -5.11 12.44 -16.41
CA TYR A 242 -4.53 11.91 -15.17
C TYR A 242 -5.03 10.48 -14.93
N PRO A 243 -4.29 9.44 -15.34
CA PRO A 243 -4.68 8.05 -15.13
C PRO A 243 -4.53 7.64 -13.66
N PHE A 244 -5.59 7.07 -13.09
CA PHE A 244 -5.58 6.67 -11.69
C PHE A 244 -6.53 5.51 -11.39
N GLY A 245 -6.15 4.69 -10.41
CA GLY A 245 -6.99 3.63 -9.88
C GLY A 245 -6.27 2.71 -8.91
N PHE A 246 -7.05 1.97 -8.14
CA PHE A 246 -6.57 0.95 -7.22
C PHE A 246 -6.93 -0.45 -7.70
N LYS A 247 -5.94 -1.35 -7.67
CA LYS A 247 -6.20 -2.80 -7.72
C LYS A 247 -6.97 -3.21 -6.48
N HIS A 248 -6.50 -2.80 -5.30
CA HIS A 248 -7.27 -2.94 -4.08
C HIS A 248 -6.97 -1.86 -3.05
N ILE A 249 -7.95 -1.66 -2.16
CA ILE A 249 -7.82 -1.01 -0.87
C ILE A 249 -8.42 -1.98 0.15
N TYR A 250 -7.59 -2.53 1.03
CA TYR A 250 -8.03 -3.40 2.12
C TYR A 250 -7.97 -2.68 3.45
N PHE A 251 -8.95 -2.98 4.29
CA PHE A 251 -9.03 -2.48 5.64
C PHE A 251 -8.97 -3.67 6.56
N PHE A 252 -7.84 -3.81 7.24
CA PHE A 252 -7.59 -4.96 8.09
C PHE A 252 -7.73 -4.60 9.57
N ASN A 253 -8.28 -5.56 10.31
CA ASN A 253 -8.15 -5.66 11.75
C ASN A 253 -7.08 -6.70 12.06
N GLY A 254 -5.92 -6.23 12.52
CA GLY A 254 -4.78 -7.09 12.82
C GLY A 254 -4.24 -6.87 14.23
N ASN A 255 -3.71 -7.93 14.84
CA ASN A 255 -2.93 -7.82 16.07
C ASN A 255 -1.45 -7.90 15.71
N TYR A 256 -0.75 -6.79 15.88
CA TYR A 256 0.69 -6.71 15.62
C TYR A 256 1.49 -7.37 16.75
N ASN A 257 2.62 -7.98 16.40
CA ASN A 257 3.59 -8.43 17.39
C ASN A 257 4.39 -7.21 17.89
N PRO A 258 4.29 -6.83 19.18
CA PRO A 258 4.99 -5.65 19.72
C PRO A 258 6.51 -5.82 19.76
N ASN A 259 7.00 -7.06 19.65
CA ASN A 259 8.43 -7.37 19.60
C ASN A 259 8.96 -7.47 18.16
N SER A 260 8.22 -6.95 17.18
CA SER A 260 8.67 -6.97 15.79
C SER A 260 9.93 -6.12 15.63
N ASN A 261 10.90 -6.67 14.90
CA ASN A 261 12.16 -6.01 14.65
C ASN A 261 12.77 -6.50 13.34
N ILE A 262 13.66 -5.67 12.79
CA ILE A 262 14.60 -6.10 11.77
C ILE A 262 16.03 -5.94 12.26
N ILE A 263 16.87 -6.85 11.78
CA ILE A 263 18.30 -6.82 11.94
C ILE A 263 18.92 -6.89 10.55
N PHE A 264 19.84 -5.99 10.25
CA PHE A 264 20.47 -5.93 8.93
C PHE A 264 21.91 -5.46 8.99
N LYS A 265 22.69 -5.85 7.97
CA LYS A 265 24.10 -5.51 7.87
C LYS A 265 24.30 -4.31 6.96
N VAL A 266 25.16 -3.39 7.38
CA VAL A 266 25.66 -2.28 6.56
C VAL A 266 27.14 -2.50 6.31
N THR A 267 27.55 -2.50 5.03
CA THR A 267 28.94 -2.68 4.62
C THR A 267 29.43 -1.45 3.87
N LYS A 268 30.65 -1.01 4.17
CA LYS A 268 31.35 0.08 3.48
C LYS A 268 32.65 -0.43 2.85
N ASP A 269 33.08 0.29 1.83
CA ASP A 269 34.30 0.06 1.07
C ASP A 269 35.57 0.36 1.88
N LYS A 270 35.51 1.44 2.68
CA LYS A 270 36.55 1.90 3.60
C LYS A 270 36.25 1.58 5.06
N TYR A 271 37.23 1.75 5.93
CA TYR A 271 37.04 1.55 7.36
C TYR A 271 36.20 2.67 7.95
N ILE A 272 35.28 2.32 8.83
CA ILE A 272 34.35 3.25 9.46
C ILE A 272 35.04 3.84 10.70
N ASP A 273 35.10 5.17 10.77
CA ASP A 273 35.62 5.87 11.94
C ASP A 273 34.53 6.07 12.99
N TRP A 274 33.37 6.57 12.58
CA TRP A 274 32.23 6.78 13.47
C TRP A 274 30.92 6.84 12.66
N ILE A 275 29.80 6.62 13.35
CA ILE A 275 28.45 6.59 12.76
C ILE A 275 27.59 7.67 13.41
N SER A 276 26.90 8.47 12.60
CA SER A 276 26.01 9.54 13.07
C SER A 276 24.84 9.00 13.87
N GLU A 277 24.48 9.71 14.93
CA GLU A 277 23.25 9.55 15.68
C GLU A 277 22.04 10.06 14.88
N ASP A 278 22.21 11.14 14.13
CA ASP A 278 21.15 11.75 13.33
C ASP A 278 20.89 10.90 12.07
N ILE A 279 19.60 10.66 11.80
CA ILE A 279 19.11 9.85 10.70
C ILE A 279 17.94 10.53 9.99
N ILE A 280 17.64 10.05 8.78
CA ILE A 280 16.42 10.36 8.04
C ILE A 280 15.66 9.06 7.86
N VAL A 281 14.44 9.01 8.37
CA VAL A 281 13.55 7.84 8.24
C VAL A 281 12.53 8.11 7.15
N HIS A 282 12.33 7.12 6.29
CA HIS A 282 11.23 7.11 5.33
C HIS A 282 10.22 6.04 5.78
N SER A 283 9.08 6.49 6.29
CA SER A 283 8.01 5.63 6.80
C SER A 283 6.68 5.91 6.10
N GLN A 284 5.61 5.25 6.53
CA GLN A 284 4.24 5.51 6.10
C GLN A 284 3.78 6.97 6.26
N ASN A 285 4.46 7.78 7.09
CA ASN A 285 4.14 9.19 7.32
C ASN A 285 4.97 10.14 6.44
N GLY A 286 5.74 9.61 5.49
CA GLY A 286 6.68 10.37 4.67
C GLY A 286 8.12 10.33 5.20
N ARG A 287 8.91 11.33 4.82
CA ARG A 287 10.32 11.46 5.19
C ARG A 287 10.48 12.50 6.30
N TYR A 288 11.21 12.15 7.36
CA TYR A 288 11.47 13.05 8.48
C TYR A 288 12.84 12.77 9.09
N GLU A 289 13.41 13.81 9.72
CA GLU A 289 14.64 13.69 10.48
C GLU A 289 14.33 13.14 11.88
N SER A 290 15.20 12.27 12.39
CA SER A 290 15.10 11.66 13.72
C SER A 290 16.50 11.30 14.23
N THR A 291 16.59 10.60 15.36
CA THR A 291 17.84 10.06 15.90
C THR A 291 17.76 8.55 16.11
N CYS A 292 18.91 7.86 16.14
CA CYS A 292 18.93 6.43 16.45
C CYS A 292 18.32 6.16 17.83
N THR A 293 18.59 7.02 18.81
CA THR A 293 18.01 6.89 20.16
C THR A 293 16.49 7.03 20.14
N ASP A 294 15.95 8.03 19.45
CA ASP A 294 14.49 8.28 19.42
C ASP A 294 13.73 7.14 18.73
N GLU A 295 14.31 6.54 17.69
CA GLU A 295 13.74 5.36 17.00
C GLU A 295 14.16 4.02 17.65
N ASN A 296 14.85 4.04 18.80
CA ASN A 296 15.39 2.85 19.49
C ASN A 296 16.28 1.94 18.61
N ILE A 297 16.98 2.54 17.64
CA ILE A 297 17.94 1.86 16.78
C ILE A 297 19.24 1.62 17.54
N LYS A 298 19.71 0.38 17.53
CA LYS A 298 20.98 -0.02 18.13
C LYS A 298 21.94 -0.57 17.11
N LEU A 299 23.21 -0.20 17.24
CA LEU A 299 24.29 -0.59 16.35
C LEU A 299 25.20 -1.61 17.03
N TYR A 300 25.68 -2.61 16.29
CA TYR A 300 26.50 -3.69 16.83
C TYR A 300 27.62 -4.06 15.87
N MET A 301 28.74 -4.52 16.39
CA MET A 301 29.82 -5.00 15.54
C MET A 301 29.52 -6.35 14.91
N ASN A 302 28.85 -7.26 15.63
CA ASN A 302 28.68 -8.64 15.22
C ASN A 302 27.24 -9.14 15.43
N TYR A 303 26.81 -10.02 14.52
CA TYR A 303 25.58 -10.81 14.64
C TYR A 303 25.89 -12.26 14.27
N THR A 304 25.87 -13.15 15.27
CA THR A 304 26.22 -14.57 15.09
C THR A 304 25.19 -15.45 15.78
N SER A 305 24.66 -16.44 15.08
CA SER A 305 23.68 -17.41 15.61
C SER A 305 22.49 -16.75 16.32
N GLY A 306 21.99 -15.64 15.78
CA GLY A 306 20.85 -14.90 16.34
C GLY A 306 21.19 -13.92 17.46
N VAL A 307 22.46 -13.79 17.86
CA VAL A 307 22.89 -12.93 18.97
C VAL A 307 23.68 -11.72 18.46
N LEU A 308 23.21 -10.52 18.83
CA LEU A 308 23.93 -9.25 18.61
C LEU A 308 24.96 -9.05 19.73
N SER A 309 26.18 -8.63 19.36
CA SER A 309 27.26 -8.41 20.34
C SER A 309 28.13 -7.21 19.99
N TYR A 310 28.73 -6.63 21.03
CA TYR A 310 29.55 -5.42 21.00
C TYR A 310 28.77 -4.22 20.43
N GLU A 311 27.92 -3.62 21.28
CA GLU A 311 27.15 -2.43 20.93
C GLU A 311 28.09 -1.25 20.59
N ILE A 312 27.75 -0.53 19.54
CA ILE A 312 28.49 0.63 19.02
C ILE A 312 27.72 1.89 19.43
N SER A 313 28.41 2.81 20.11
CA SER A 313 27.86 4.14 20.40
C SER A 313 27.88 5.03 19.15
N THR A 314 26.76 5.69 18.88
CA THR A 314 26.58 6.69 17.82
C THR A 314 27.18 8.04 18.21
N SER A 315 27.46 8.89 17.23
CA SER A 315 28.09 10.21 17.41
C SER A 315 27.10 11.35 17.18
N LYS A 316 27.07 12.36 18.04
CA LYS A 316 26.15 13.50 17.93
C LYS A 316 26.90 14.83 18.07
N GLY A 317 26.71 15.72 17.09
CA GLY A 317 27.36 17.03 17.07
C GLY A 317 28.89 16.92 17.14
N LEU A 318 29.49 17.57 18.14
CA LEU A 318 30.94 17.56 18.35
C LEU A 318 31.47 16.29 19.04
N THR A 319 30.58 15.48 19.63
CA THR A 319 30.96 14.25 20.32
C THR A 319 31.08 13.11 19.32
N GLN A 320 32.30 12.77 18.95
CA GLN A 320 32.62 11.67 18.03
C GLN A 320 33.05 10.42 18.80
N ASN A 321 32.24 9.37 18.71
CA ASN A 321 32.52 8.04 19.26
C ASN A 321 33.29 7.22 18.22
N LEU A 322 34.61 7.31 18.28
CA LEU A 322 35.49 6.63 17.33
C LEU A 322 35.51 5.11 17.55
N LEU A 323 35.43 4.38 16.45
CA LEU A 323 35.61 2.93 16.40
C LEU A 323 37.12 2.61 16.44
N ASN A 324 37.55 2.00 17.54
CA ASN A 324 38.96 1.63 17.78
C ASN A 324 39.47 0.50 16.88
N ARG A 325 38.61 -0.10 16.04
CA ARG A 325 38.92 -1.27 15.21
C ARG A 325 38.74 -0.93 13.74
N ASN A 326 39.47 -1.63 12.89
CA ASN A 326 39.33 -1.57 11.43
C ASN A 326 38.05 -2.29 10.99
N VAL A 327 36.91 -1.64 11.22
CA VAL A 327 35.57 -2.17 10.96
C VAL A 327 35.08 -1.64 9.61
N LYS A 328 34.68 -2.55 8.71
CA LYS A 328 34.04 -2.20 7.43
C LYS A 328 32.54 -2.48 7.41
N GLU A 329 32.07 -3.22 8.40
CA GLU A 329 30.68 -3.63 8.49
C GLU A 329 30.17 -3.53 9.92
N PHE A 330 28.90 -3.19 10.05
CA PHE A 330 28.19 -3.18 11.32
C PHE A 330 26.77 -3.68 11.11
N TRP A 331 26.14 -4.08 12.20
CA TRP A 331 24.79 -4.58 12.24
C TRP A 331 23.88 -3.55 12.91
N VAL A 332 22.68 -3.40 12.36
CA VAL A 332 21.65 -2.49 12.85
C VAL A 332 20.49 -3.32 13.35
N SER A 333 20.03 -3.07 14.57
CA SER A 333 18.78 -3.57 15.12
C SER A 333 17.77 -2.42 15.17
N LEU A 334 16.67 -2.55 14.43
CA LEU A 334 15.60 -1.58 14.35
C LEU A 334 14.29 -2.24 14.82
N PRO A 335 13.71 -1.79 15.95
CA PRO A 335 12.32 -2.12 16.30
C PRO A 335 11.36 -1.61 15.23
N ILE A 336 10.29 -2.35 14.97
CA ILE A 336 9.28 -1.95 13.99
C ILE A 336 7.92 -1.87 14.68
N ASP A 337 7.35 -0.67 14.66
CA ASP A 337 6.03 -0.31 15.17
C ASP A 337 5.10 0.26 14.08
N LYS A 338 5.68 0.79 13.00
CA LYS A 338 5.03 1.36 11.81
C LYS A 338 5.62 0.80 10.52
N SER A 339 4.99 1.05 9.38
CA SER A 339 5.60 0.69 8.08
C SER A 339 6.79 1.59 7.76
N ILE A 340 7.94 0.99 7.43
CA ILE A 340 9.20 1.64 7.11
C ILE A 340 9.72 1.16 5.75
N TYR A 341 10.25 2.09 4.95
CA TYR A 341 10.78 1.83 3.61
C TYR A 341 12.31 1.89 3.58
N SER A 342 12.87 2.94 4.18
CA SER A 342 14.33 3.18 4.17
C SER A 342 14.77 4.02 5.36
N ILE A 343 16.04 3.88 5.72
CA ILE A 343 16.72 4.71 6.72
C ILE A 343 17.99 5.26 6.10
N THR A 344 18.31 6.52 6.35
CA THR A 344 19.56 7.15 5.93
C THR A 344 20.31 7.66 7.15
N PHE A 345 21.54 7.19 7.36
CA PHE A 345 22.43 7.82 8.33
C PHE A 345 22.93 9.14 7.74
N LYS A 346 22.80 10.26 8.47
CA LYS A 346 23.26 11.56 7.93
C LYS A 346 24.75 11.50 7.57
N GLU A 347 25.55 10.86 8.41
CA GLU A 347 26.97 10.66 8.16
C GLU A 347 27.44 9.28 8.65
N ILE A 348 28.32 8.67 7.86
CA ILE A 348 29.13 7.51 8.24
C ILE A 348 30.55 7.88 7.83
N SER A 349 31.35 8.33 8.80
CA SER A 349 32.70 8.79 8.53
C SER A 349 33.62 7.61 8.24
N LYS A 350 34.55 7.79 7.30
CA LYS A 350 35.41 6.73 6.77
C LYS A 350 36.87 7.19 6.65
N ARG A 351 37.80 6.25 6.83
CA ARG A 351 39.24 6.39 6.56
C ARG A 351 39.76 5.40 5.53
#